data_AF-A0A2B8A066-F1
#
_entry.id   AF-A0A2B8A066-F1
#
_cell.length_a   1.000
_cell.length_b   1.000
_cell.length_c   1.000
_cell.angle_alpha   90.00
_cell.angle_beta   90.00
_cell.angle_gamma   90.00
#
_symmetry.space_group_name_H-M   'P 1'
#
loop_
_entity.id
_entity.type
_entity.pdbx_description
1 polymer ?
#
loop_
_entity_poly.entity_id
_entity_poly.type
_entity_poly.pdbx_seq_one_letter_code
_entity_poly.pdbx_strand_id
1 'polypeptide(L)'
;MLTIPHDRHQVDLGKTLNDGEFGKVLNYEYEKWLGYNTDMQALLYFGKPVAPNTLTVNCLKWVGRNVFLPAEIQVWGGDDNAHLRLIGTLKTPEPKKNDSTLITGLVCKLTPGRPVSCIKLAVKPAKIPPWSRYKGKSGWVFADEVLLN
;
A
#
# COMPACT_ATOMS: atom_id res chain seq x y z
N MET A 1 -7.36 -6.95 -7.94
CA MET A 1 -7.13 -6.95 -6.47
C MET A 1 -7.28 -8.36 -5.94
N LEU A 2 -6.44 -8.79 -5.00
CA LEU A 2 -6.55 -10.11 -4.35
C LEU A 2 -7.37 -10.06 -3.06
N THR A 3 -7.34 -8.92 -2.37
CA THR A 3 -8.25 -8.59 -1.27
C THR A 3 -9.16 -7.45 -1.67
N ILE A 4 -10.34 -7.37 -1.08
CA ILE A 4 -11.31 -6.31 -1.37
C ILE A 4 -11.11 -5.17 -0.34
N PRO A 5 -11.01 -3.90 -0.76
CA PRO A 5 -10.99 -2.77 0.17
C PRO A 5 -12.29 -2.70 0.97
N HIS A 6 -12.32 -1.93 2.05
CA HIS A 6 -13.54 -1.74 2.82
C HIS A 6 -14.63 -1.06 1.96
N ASP A 7 -15.89 -1.47 2.07
CA ASP A 7 -17.04 -1.07 1.22
C ASP A 7 -17.13 0.44 0.90
N ARG A 8 -16.90 1.28 1.91
CA ARG A 8 -16.91 2.74 1.81
C ARG A 8 -15.68 3.35 1.13
N HIS A 9 -14.66 2.56 0.81
CA HIS A 9 -13.35 3.00 0.30
C HIS A 9 -12.87 2.13 -0.86
N GLN A 10 -13.76 1.80 -1.81
CA GLN A 10 -13.52 0.91 -2.95
C GLN A 10 -13.53 1.63 -4.31
N VAL A 11 -13.20 2.92 -4.38
CA VAL A 11 -13.20 3.67 -5.64
C VAL A 11 -12.38 2.90 -6.69
N ASP A 12 -12.98 2.56 -7.83
CA ASP A 12 -12.41 1.87 -9.02
C ASP A 12 -11.47 0.65 -8.81
N LEU A 13 -11.42 0.10 -7.59
CA LEU A 13 -10.66 -1.09 -7.19
C LEU A 13 -9.22 -1.09 -7.74
N GLY A 14 -8.89 -2.06 -8.59
CA GLY A 14 -7.52 -2.26 -9.07
C GLY A 14 -7.01 -1.12 -9.96
N LYS A 15 -7.90 -0.34 -10.59
CA LYS A 15 -7.50 0.77 -11.46
C LYS A 15 -6.92 1.94 -10.67
N THR A 16 -7.40 2.15 -9.45
CA THR A 16 -6.90 3.25 -8.62
C THR A 16 -5.39 3.15 -8.43
N LEU A 17 -4.87 1.93 -8.22
CA LEU A 17 -3.43 1.67 -8.03
C LEU A 17 -2.53 2.00 -9.22
N ASN A 18 -3.08 2.37 -10.37
CA ASN A 18 -2.29 2.59 -11.59
C ASN A 18 -2.98 3.51 -12.62
N ASP A 19 -3.85 4.43 -12.20
CA ASP A 19 -4.54 5.35 -13.12
C ASP A 19 -3.76 6.65 -13.36
N GLY A 20 -2.71 6.91 -12.60
CA GLY A 20 -1.87 8.10 -12.66
C GLY A 20 -2.47 9.31 -11.91
N GLU A 21 -3.56 9.11 -11.17
CA GLU A 21 -4.29 10.18 -10.48
C GLU A 21 -4.11 10.07 -8.95
N PHE A 22 -3.25 10.93 -8.41
CA PHE A 22 -3.02 10.99 -6.97
C PHE A 22 -4.25 11.49 -6.20
N GLY A 23 -4.57 10.78 -5.12
CA GLY A 23 -5.60 11.13 -4.17
C GLY A 23 -5.31 12.44 -3.43
N LYS A 24 -6.36 13.03 -2.89
CA LYS A 24 -6.30 14.27 -2.09
C LYS A 24 -6.72 13.99 -0.66
N VAL A 25 -6.27 14.84 0.27
CA VAL A 25 -6.69 14.77 1.68
C VAL A 25 -8.16 15.15 1.82
N LEU A 26 -8.60 16.17 1.07
CA LEU A 26 -10.01 16.52 0.97
C LEU A 26 -10.75 15.37 0.27
N ASN A 27 -11.88 14.93 0.84
CA ASN A 27 -12.70 13.82 0.34
C ASN A 27 -12.01 12.45 0.30
N TYR A 28 -11.01 12.20 1.16
CA TYR A 28 -10.27 10.92 1.19
C TYR A 28 -11.16 9.66 1.32
N GLU A 29 -12.36 9.80 1.89
CA GLU A 29 -13.32 8.70 2.04
C GLU A 29 -14.01 8.31 0.72
N TYR A 30 -14.08 9.24 -0.26
CA TYR A 30 -14.95 9.12 -1.43
C TYR A 30 -14.21 9.16 -2.77
N GLU A 31 -12.95 9.59 -2.79
CA GLU A 31 -12.21 9.77 -4.03
C GLU A 31 -10.80 9.17 -3.94
N LYS A 32 -10.47 8.32 -4.91
CA LYS A 32 -9.10 7.92 -5.28
C LYS A 32 -8.25 7.20 -4.24
N TRP A 33 -8.83 6.72 -3.14
CA TRP A 33 -8.11 5.88 -2.19
C TRP A 33 -8.77 4.50 -2.05
N LEU A 34 -7.93 3.47 -1.97
CA LEU A 34 -8.34 2.17 -1.47
C LEU A 34 -8.06 2.09 0.03
N GLY A 35 -9.13 1.97 0.83
CA GLY A 35 -9.05 1.93 2.29
C GLY A 35 -9.10 0.51 2.84
N TYR A 36 -8.12 0.14 3.66
CA TYR A 36 -8.01 -1.16 4.31
C TYR A 36 -7.77 -1.04 5.80
N ASN A 37 -8.49 -1.82 6.60
CA ASN A 37 -8.13 -2.09 8.01
C ASN A 37 -7.70 -3.55 8.22
N THR A 38 -7.59 -4.32 7.14
CA THR A 38 -6.98 -5.65 7.03
C THR A 38 -5.78 -5.59 6.11
N ASP A 39 -5.07 -6.70 5.93
CA ASP A 39 -3.98 -6.77 4.95
C ASP A 39 -4.52 -6.49 3.54
N MET A 40 -3.88 -5.58 2.84
CA MET A 40 -4.14 -5.30 1.42
C MET A 40 -3.23 -6.18 0.59
N GLN A 41 -3.80 -6.87 -0.40
CA GLN A 41 -3.06 -7.63 -1.39
C GLN A 41 -3.52 -7.27 -2.80
N ALA A 42 -2.55 -6.90 -3.63
CA ALA A 42 -2.74 -6.61 -5.05
C ALA A 42 -1.78 -7.46 -5.88
N LEU A 43 -2.21 -7.83 -7.09
CA LEU A 43 -1.38 -8.52 -8.05
C LEU A 43 -1.37 -7.70 -9.34
N LEU A 44 -0.17 -7.27 -9.74
CA LEU A 44 0.09 -6.50 -10.94
C LEU A 44 0.67 -7.44 -11.99
N TYR A 45 0.05 -7.48 -13.16
CA TYR A 45 0.54 -8.24 -14.32
C TYR A 45 1.15 -7.29 -15.34
N PHE A 46 2.27 -7.68 -15.94
CA PHE A 46 2.94 -6.89 -16.97
C PHE A 46 2.80 -7.57 -18.32
N GLY A 47 2.49 -6.81 -19.36
CA GLY A 47 2.42 -7.33 -20.73
C GLY A 47 3.78 -7.81 -21.27
N LYS A 48 4.89 -7.38 -20.64
CA LYS A 48 6.26 -7.85 -20.88
C LYS A 48 7.01 -7.92 -19.54
N PRO A 49 7.96 -8.84 -19.35
CA PRO A 49 8.75 -8.90 -18.12
C PRO A 49 9.49 -7.59 -17.81
N VAL A 50 9.50 -7.18 -16.55
CA VAL A 50 10.12 -5.93 -16.06
C VAL A 50 11.17 -6.21 -14.99
N ALA A 51 12.17 -5.34 -14.87
CA ALA A 51 13.22 -5.45 -13.84
C ALA A 51 13.33 -4.13 -13.01
N PRO A 52 12.30 -3.81 -12.21
CA PRO A 52 12.28 -2.58 -11.42
C PRO A 52 13.31 -2.64 -10.28
N ASN A 53 13.93 -1.49 -9.98
CA ASN A 53 14.82 -1.31 -8.85
C ASN A 53 14.06 -0.89 -7.59
N THR A 54 12.94 -0.20 -7.76
CA THR A 54 12.08 0.27 -6.68
C THR A 54 10.61 0.11 -7.01
N LEU A 55 9.82 -0.11 -5.97
CA LEU A 55 8.36 0.00 -6.01
C LEU A 55 7.94 1.04 -4.97
N THR A 56 7.16 2.03 -5.40
CA THR A 56 6.62 3.06 -4.52
C THR A 56 5.13 2.84 -4.34
N VAL A 57 4.66 2.81 -3.09
CA VAL A 57 3.22 2.85 -2.77
C VAL A 57 2.91 4.24 -2.22
N ASN A 58 2.03 4.99 -2.88
CA ASN A 58 1.60 6.27 -2.34
C ASN A 58 0.50 6.06 -1.30
N CYS A 59 0.64 6.73 -0.15
CA CYS A 59 -0.18 6.50 1.02
C CYS A 59 -0.59 7.81 1.69
N LEU A 60 -1.80 7.84 2.23
CA LEU A 60 -2.25 8.88 3.14
C LEU A 60 -1.87 8.53 4.58
N LYS A 61 -1.29 9.48 5.32
CA LYS A 61 -1.18 9.44 6.78
C LYS A 61 -2.10 10.50 7.36
N TRP A 62 -3.01 10.09 8.24
CA TRP A 62 -3.88 10.99 8.99
C TRP A 62 -4.24 10.40 10.36
N VAL A 63 -3.37 10.66 11.34
CA VAL A 63 -3.44 10.11 12.69
C VAL A 63 -4.79 10.37 13.38
N GLY A 64 -5.32 11.58 13.24
CA GLY A 64 -6.64 11.96 13.80
C GLY A 64 -7.82 11.13 13.26
N ARG A 65 -7.67 10.44 12.13
CA ARG A 65 -8.66 9.54 11.53
C ARG A 65 -8.29 8.05 11.70
N ASN A 66 -7.26 7.73 12.48
CA ASN A 66 -6.65 6.40 12.56
C ASN A 66 -6.12 5.87 11.22
N VAL A 67 -5.78 6.77 10.29
CA VAL A 67 -5.11 6.42 9.03
C VAL A 67 -3.61 6.54 9.26
N PHE A 68 -2.90 5.43 9.09
CA PHE A 68 -1.47 5.33 9.37
C PHE A 68 -0.74 4.81 8.14
N LEU A 69 0.58 5.05 8.11
CA LEU A 69 1.43 4.29 7.20
C LEU A 69 1.35 2.80 7.57
N PRO A 70 1.40 1.89 6.58
CA PRO A 70 1.41 0.46 6.84
C PRO A 70 2.66 0.06 7.61
N ALA A 71 2.52 -0.81 8.61
CA ALA A 71 3.66 -1.29 9.39
C ALA A 71 4.69 -2.03 8.53
N GLU A 72 4.23 -2.72 7.48
CA GLU A 72 5.08 -3.44 6.55
C GLU A 72 4.49 -3.47 5.15
N ILE A 73 5.36 -3.34 4.15
CA ILE A 73 5.09 -3.62 2.74
C ILE A 73 6.04 -4.72 2.31
N GLN A 74 5.50 -5.78 1.72
CA GLN A 74 6.26 -6.85 1.08
C GLN A 74 5.97 -6.86 -0.41
N VAL A 75 7.04 -6.96 -1.20
CA VAL A 75 6.96 -7.03 -2.66
C VAL A 75 7.47 -8.40 -3.09
N TRP A 76 6.60 -9.15 -3.75
CA TRP A 76 6.90 -10.48 -4.27
C TRP A 76 6.84 -10.44 -5.79
N GLY A 77 7.86 -10.95 -6.48
CA GLY A 77 7.91 -10.95 -7.94
C GLY A 77 8.13 -12.35 -8.48
N GLY A 78 7.59 -12.63 -9.67
CA GLY A 78 7.67 -13.96 -10.27
C GLY A 78 7.23 -13.99 -11.73
N ASP A 79 7.28 -15.19 -12.32
CA ASP A 79 6.79 -15.44 -13.67
C ASP A 79 5.26 -15.48 -13.71
N ASP A 80 4.65 -15.88 -12.59
CA ASP A 80 3.21 -15.93 -12.34
C ASP A 80 2.91 -15.91 -10.83
N ASN A 81 1.62 -15.97 -10.47
CA ASN A 81 1.16 -15.94 -9.07
C ASN A 81 1.56 -17.17 -8.24
N ALA A 82 1.86 -18.31 -8.88
CA ALA A 82 2.31 -19.53 -8.21
C ALA A 82 3.82 -19.52 -7.95
N HIS A 83 4.60 -18.83 -8.79
CA HIS A 83 6.06 -18.80 -8.75
C HIS A 83 6.62 -17.46 -8.25
N LEU A 84 6.09 -16.98 -7.13
CA LEU A 84 6.50 -15.72 -6.50
C LEU A 84 7.65 -15.93 -5.50
N ARG A 85 8.61 -14.99 -5.50
CA ARG A 85 9.65 -14.87 -4.47
C ARG A 85 9.66 -13.48 -3.86
N LEU A 86 10.03 -13.37 -2.59
CA LEU A 86 10.16 -12.08 -1.92
C LEU A 86 11.35 -11.33 -2.55
N ILE A 87 11.07 -10.15 -3.10
CA ILE A 87 12.08 -9.29 -3.74
C ILE A 87 12.19 -7.92 -3.08
N GLY A 88 11.40 -7.62 -2.05
CA GLY A 88 11.50 -6.37 -1.32
C GLY A 88 10.70 -6.39 -0.02
N THR A 89 11.19 -5.68 0.98
CA THR A 89 10.45 -5.44 2.24
C THR A 89 10.76 -4.03 2.72
N LEU A 90 9.72 -3.32 3.11
CA LEU A 90 9.79 -2.00 3.74
C LEU A 90 9.00 -2.04 5.04
N LYS A 91 9.64 -1.65 6.15
CA LYS A 91 8.96 -1.42 7.43
C LYS A 91 8.89 0.07 7.71
N THR A 92 7.75 0.57 8.15
CA THR A 92 7.64 1.97 8.56
C THR A 92 7.78 2.10 10.08
N PRO A 93 8.22 3.27 10.58
CA PRO A 93 8.21 3.55 12.01
C PRO A 93 6.80 3.45 12.61
N GLU A 94 6.74 3.19 13.91
CA GLU A 94 5.47 3.23 14.64
C GLU A 94 4.84 4.64 14.62
N PRO A 95 3.50 4.75 14.58
CA PRO A 95 2.85 6.05 14.54
C PRO A 95 3.04 6.87 15.82
N LYS A 96 3.43 8.13 15.65
CA LYS A 96 3.51 9.10 16.75
C LYS A 96 2.19 9.86 16.89
N LYS A 97 1.84 10.25 18.11
CA LYS A 97 0.60 10.98 18.42
C LYS A 97 0.46 12.31 17.65
N ASN A 98 1.58 12.99 17.40
CA ASN A 98 1.62 14.32 16.78
C ASN A 98 2.12 14.30 15.33
N ASP A 99 2.07 13.14 14.67
CA ASP A 99 2.42 13.05 13.25
C ASP A 99 1.46 13.89 12.40
N SER A 100 2.02 14.68 11.49
CA SER A 100 1.24 15.53 10.57
C SER A 100 0.45 14.69 9.57
N THR A 101 -0.67 15.26 9.11
CA THR A 101 -1.39 14.73 7.94
C THR A 101 -0.59 15.00 6.69
N LEU A 102 -0.30 13.96 5.91
CA LEU A 102 0.46 14.07 4.67
C LEU A 102 0.18 12.90 3.73
N ILE A 103 0.42 13.15 2.44
CA ILE A 103 0.49 12.12 1.40
C ILE A 103 1.96 11.84 1.13
N THR A 104 2.36 10.57 1.07
CA THR A 104 3.76 10.20 0.85
C THR A 104 3.91 8.90 0.09
N GLY A 105 4.88 8.89 -0.83
CA GLY A 105 5.37 7.69 -1.50
C GLY A 105 6.31 6.89 -0.61
N LEU A 106 5.89 5.68 -0.26
CA LEU A 106 6.70 4.71 0.46
C LEU A 106 7.54 3.90 -0.52
N VAL A 107 8.83 4.22 -0.59
CA VAL A 107 9.76 3.60 -1.55
C VAL A 107 10.33 2.30 -0.99
N CYS A 108 9.92 1.17 -1.56
CA CYS A 108 10.49 -0.14 -1.29
C CYS A 108 11.61 -0.43 -2.31
N LYS A 109 12.84 -0.58 -1.83
CA LYS A 109 13.95 -1.05 -2.66
C LYS A 109 13.77 -2.53 -2.98
N LEU A 110 13.99 -2.89 -4.24
CA LEU A 110 13.86 -4.26 -4.72
C LEU A 110 15.25 -4.87 -4.91
N THR A 111 15.36 -6.15 -4.58
CA THR A 111 16.57 -6.94 -4.83
C THR A 111 16.74 -7.08 -6.35
N PRO A 112 17.89 -6.66 -6.90
CA PRO A 112 18.17 -6.87 -8.32
C PRO A 112 18.07 -8.34 -8.70
N GLY A 113 17.52 -8.64 -9.87
CA GLY A 113 17.36 -10.01 -10.32
C GLY A 113 16.76 -10.11 -11.71
N ARG A 114 16.43 -11.35 -12.11
CA ARG A 114 15.76 -11.61 -13.39
C ARG A 114 14.49 -10.78 -13.52
N PRO A 115 14.13 -10.34 -14.74
CA PRO A 115 12.84 -9.72 -15.01
C PRO A 115 11.67 -10.59 -14.51
N VAL A 116 10.61 -9.94 -14.04
CA VAL A 116 9.39 -10.59 -13.52
C VAL A 116 8.19 -10.21 -14.37
N SER A 117 7.25 -11.14 -14.54
CA SER A 117 6.01 -10.93 -15.31
C SER A 117 4.83 -10.51 -14.43
N CYS A 118 4.94 -10.70 -13.12
CA CYS A 118 3.99 -10.16 -12.17
C CYS A 118 4.65 -9.75 -10.85
N ILE A 119 3.98 -8.84 -10.14
CA ILE A 119 4.33 -8.43 -8.78
C ILE A 119 3.10 -8.57 -7.90
N LYS A 120 3.22 -9.32 -6.80
CA LYS A 120 2.25 -9.29 -5.69
C LYS A 120 2.73 -8.31 -4.63
N LEU A 121 1.89 -7.34 -4.33
CA LEU A 121 2.06 -6.39 -3.24
C LEU A 121 1.25 -6.88 -2.03
N ALA A 122 1.89 -6.99 -0.87
CA ALA A 122 1.22 -7.25 0.40
C ALA A 122 1.52 -6.12 1.38
N VAL A 123 0.47 -5.42 1.83
CA VAL A 123 0.57 -4.23 2.69
C VAL A 123 -0.17 -4.49 3.99
N LYS A 124 0.56 -4.41 5.10
CA LYS A 124 0.05 -4.74 6.44
C LYS A 124 -0.25 -3.47 7.23
N PRO A 125 -1.50 -3.24 7.69
CA PRO A 125 -1.82 -2.11 8.52
C PRO A 125 -1.04 -2.09 9.84
N ALA A 126 -0.70 -0.87 10.29
CA ALA A 126 -0.17 -0.68 11.63
C ALA A 126 -1.26 -0.91 12.69
N LYS A 127 -0.85 -1.38 13.88
CA LYS A 127 -1.73 -1.39 15.05
C LYS A 127 -1.89 0.02 15.60
N ILE A 128 -3.09 0.32 16.07
CA ILE A 128 -3.38 1.61 16.70
C ILE A 128 -2.57 1.69 18.01
N PRO A 129 -1.72 2.73 18.19
CA PRO A 129 -0.85 2.80 19.35
C PRO A 129 -1.58 3.01 20.69
N PRO A 130 -0.89 2.77 21.83
CA PRO A 130 -1.48 2.86 23.18
C PRO A 130 -2.07 4.23 23.55
N TRP A 131 -1.60 5.31 22.93
CA TRP A 131 -2.06 6.67 23.22
C TRP A 131 -3.46 6.97 22.66
N SER A 132 -4.02 6.11 21.81
CA SER A 132 -5.37 6.25 21.25
C SER A 132 -6.39 5.41 22.02
N ARG A 133 -7.65 5.89 22.05
CA ARG A 133 -8.78 5.15 22.62
C ARG A 133 -9.07 3.81 21.92
N TYR A 134 -8.60 3.65 20.68
CA TYR A 134 -8.77 2.44 19.87
C TYR A 134 -7.54 1.53 19.88
N LYS A 135 -6.65 1.67 20.88
CA LYS A 135 -5.40 0.91 21.02
C LYS A 135 -5.55 -0.59 20.72
N GLY A 136 -4.56 -1.16 20.05
CA GLY A 136 -4.48 -2.58 19.72
C GLY A 136 -5.37 -3.03 18.56
N LYS A 137 -6.35 -2.22 18.13
CA LYS A 137 -7.08 -2.46 16.88
C LYS A 137 -6.19 -2.23 15.67
N SER A 138 -6.63 -2.69 14.51
CA SER A 138 -5.98 -2.39 13.24
C SER A 138 -6.26 -0.93 12.86
N GLY A 139 -5.22 -0.21 12.44
CA GLY A 139 -5.34 1.08 11.82
C GLY A 139 -5.83 0.98 10.38
N TRP A 140 -6.15 2.12 9.77
CA TRP A 140 -6.45 2.20 8.35
C TRP A 140 -5.18 2.44 7.55
N VAL A 141 -5.08 1.77 6.41
CA VAL A 141 -4.14 2.05 5.33
C VAL A 141 -4.96 2.57 4.16
N PHE A 142 -4.56 3.71 3.62
CA PHE A 142 -5.14 4.30 2.42
C PHE A 142 -4.03 4.38 1.39
N ALA A 143 -4.24 3.69 0.26
CA ALA A 143 -3.30 3.66 -0.86
C ALA A 143 -4.03 4.00 -2.16
N ASP A 144 -3.43 4.86 -2.97
CA ASP A 144 -3.95 5.30 -4.26
C ASP A 144 -3.07 4.79 -5.39
N GLU A 145 -1.74 4.91 -5.35
CA GLU A 145 -0.86 4.62 -6.49
C GLU A 145 0.26 3.60 -6.20
N VAL A 146 0.60 2.80 -7.21
CA VAL A 146 1.76 1.90 -7.21
C VAL A 146 2.65 2.19 -8.41
N LEU A 147 3.84 2.73 -8.16
CA LEU A 147 4.79 3.16 -9.19
C LEU A 147 6.02 2.23 -9.20
N LEU A 148 6.49 1.87 -10.40
CA LEU A 148 7.68 1.05 -10.61
C LEU A 148 8.77 1.89 -11.29
N ASN A 149 10.00 1.86 -10.76
CA ASN A 149 11.17 2.54 -11.33
C ASN A 149 12.41 1.64 -11.31
#